data_AF-A0AAE4VJC9-F1
#
_entry.id   AF-A0AAE4VJC9-F1
#
_cell.length_a   1.000
_cell.length_b   1.000
_cell.length_c   1.000
_cell.angle_alpha   90.00
_cell.angle_beta   90.00
_cell.angle_gamma   90.00
#
_symmetry.space_group_name_H-M   'P 1'
#
loop_
_entity.id
_entity.type
_entity.pdbx_description
1 polymer ?
#
loop_
_entity_poly.entity_id
_entity_poly.type
_entity_poly.pdbx_seq_one_letter_code
_entity_poly.pdbx_strand_id
1 'polypeptide(L)'
;MTTLHFEHQLVSVLGDIRDVFNHIRDDDNERWKLTDEDVEHRAADLFYVASGDHHSWEQLDADRREQYRRMARASYGLPVDVRIAPNVIDAKHIERQAEFSARTFGPGTRTAGVLDHIAKELEEIRKAPTDLSEWADVIILALDGAWRTGAAPQAIIDAIVAKQEKNEARDWPDWRGQDPDKAIEHNRGGDA
;
A
#
# COMPACT_ATOMS: atom_id res chain seq x y z
N MET A 1 -11.57 -10.62 11.79
CA MET A 1 -11.20 -9.58 12.77
C MET A 1 -9.78 -9.18 12.44
N THR A 2 -9.66 -8.09 11.69
CA THR A 2 -8.56 -7.73 10.79
C THR A 2 -7.43 -6.99 11.52
N THR A 3 -6.22 -7.10 10.98
CA THR A 3 -4.94 -6.51 11.42
C THR A 3 -5.01 -5.03 11.84
N LEU A 4 -5.94 -4.26 11.26
CA LEU A 4 -6.26 -2.87 11.64
C LEU A 4 -6.71 -2.71 13.10
N HIS A 5 -7.34 -3.72 13.71
CA HIS A 5 -7.74 -3.66 15.11
C HIS A 5 -6.54 -3.82 16.08
N PHE A 6 -5.50 -4.54 15.64
CA PHE A 6 -4.25 -4.68 16.39
C PHE A 6 -3.41 -3.40 16.36
N GLU A 7 -3.37 -2.72 15.21
CA GLU A 7 -2.64 -1.46 15.05
C GLU A 7 -3.21 -0.34 15.92
N HIS A 8 -4.54 -0.23 16.01
CA HIS A 8 -5.20 0.78 16.83
C HIS A 8 -5.01 0.53 18.35
N GLN A 9 -4.94 -0.74 18.78
CA GLN A 9 -4.62 -1.09 20.17
C GLN A 9 -3.14 -0.82 20.52
N LEU A 10 -2.22 -1.05 19.58
CA LEU A 10 -0.78 -0.76 19.76
C LEU A 10 -0.51 0.73 19.98
N VAL A 11 -1.17 1.62 19.22
CA VAL A 11 -0.99 3.08 19.38
C VAL A 11 -1.45 3.56 20.76
N SER A 12 -2.56 3.00 21.29
CA SER A 12 -3.06 3.31 22.64
C SER A 12 -2.11 2.83 23.73
N VAL A 13 -1.64 1.57 23.63
CA VAL A 13 -0.73 0.96 24.62
C VAL A 13 0.62 1.67 24.64
N LEU A 14 1.13 2.10 23.48
CA LEU A 14 2.39 2.86 23.39
C LEU A 14 2.26 4.29 23.94
N GLY A 15 1.07 4.89 23.86
CA GLY A 15 0.75 6.18 24.50
C GLY A 15 0.84 6.10 26.03
N ASP A 16 0.27 5.06 26.62
CA ASP A 16 0.28 4.85 28.08
C ASP A 16 1.67 4.50 28.61
N ILE A 17 2.46 3.73 27.85
CA ILE A 17 3.87 3.42 28.18
C ILE A 17 4.74 4.68 28.16
N ARG A 18 4.46 5.63 27.25
CA ARG A 18 5.18 6.91 27.16
C ARG A 18 5.14 7.69 28.47
N ASP A 19 3.98 7.74 29.11
CA ASP A 19 3.77 8.53 30.33
C ASP A 19 4.39 7.86 31.57
N VAL A 20 4.42 6.51 31.60
CA VAL A 20 5.15 5.75 32.63
C VAL A 20 6.66 5.98 32.51
N PHE A 21 7.23 5.98 31.30
CA PHE A 21 8.67 6.17 31.10
C PHE A 21 9.13 7.61 31.27
N ASN A 22 8.28 8.60 30.95
CA ASN A 22 8.59 10.01 31.20
C ASN A 22 8.68 10.34 32.69
N HIS A 23 7.97 9.62 33.56
CA HIS A 23 8.04 9.81 35.01
C HIS A 23 9.31 9.21 35.64
N ILE A 24 10.00 8.31 34.93
CA ILE A 24 11.28 7.70 35.35
C ILE A 24 12.48 8.58 34.95
N ARG A 25 12.26 9.66 34.19
CA ARG A 25 13.29 10.43 33.49
C ARG A 25 14.00 11.52 34.31
N ASP A 26 13.69 11.66 35.60
CA ASP A 26 14.25 12.73 36.44
C ASP A 26 15.54 12.38 37.20
N ASP A 27 16.02 11.13 37.15
CA ASP A 27 17.30 10.77 37.78
C ASP A 27 18.34 10.28 36.74
N ASP A 28 19.46 11.00 36.71
CA ASP A 28 20.76 10.66 36.11
C ASP A 28 20.95 10.81 34.58
N ASN A 29 21.33 12.03 34.21
CA ASN A 29 21.75 12.53 32.90
C ASN A 29 23.08 11.95 32.36
N GLU A 30 23.43 10.68 32.65
CA GLU A 30 24.65 10.03 32.14
C GLU A 30 24.52 8.54 31.75
N ARG A 31 23.31 8.00 31.57
CA ARG A 31 23.15 6.58 31.21
C ARG A 31 22.74 6.35 29.75
N TRP A 32 23.72 5.89 28.97
CA TRP A 32 23.66 5.30 27.61
C TRP A 32 23.46 6.28 26.44
N LYS A 33 24.55 6.56 25.71
CA LYS A 33 24.45 6.99 24.31
C LYS A 33 23.97 5.78 23.50
N LEU A 34 22.66 5.60 23.40
CA LEU A 34 22.03 4.60 22.54
C LEU A 34 22.62 4.67 21.13
N THR A 35 23.15 3.54 20.65
CA THR A 35 23.72 3.40 19.31
C THR A 35 22.68 2.84 18.34
N ASP A 36 22.93 2.96 17.04
CA ASP A 36 22.06 2.31 16.04
C ASP A 36 22.10 0.78 16.16
N GLU A 37 23.20 0.20 16.65
CA GLU A 37 23.32 -1.24 16.93
C GLU A 37 22.39 -1.68 18.08
N ASP A 38 22.27 -0.86 19.13
CA ASP A 38 21.34 -1.12 20.25
C ASP A 38 19.87 -1.10 19.77
N VAL A 39 19.55 -0.23 18.81
CA VAL A 39 18.22 -0.14 18.20
C VAL A 39 17.97 -1.36 17.30
N GLU A 40 18.95 -1.79 16.52
CA GLU A 40 18.84 -2.97 15.65
C GLU A 40 18.64 -4.27 16.43
N HIS A 41 19.43 -4.47 17.48
CA HIS A 41 19.29 -5.66 18.33
C HIS A 41 17.93 -5.69 19.01
N ARG A 42 17.48 -4.55 19.55
CA ARG A 42 16.16 -4.44 20.17
C ARG A 42 15.03 -4.64 19.16
N ALA A 43 15.21 -4.22 17.91
CA ALA A 43 14.23 -4.44 16.86
C ALA A 43 14.12 -5.92 16.48
N ALA A 44 15.25 -6.64 16.42
CA ALA A 44 15.28 -8.07 16.21
C ALA A 44 14.59 -8.83 17.36
N ASP A 45 14.84 -8.44 18.61
CA ASP A 45 14.17 -9.02 19.78
C ASP A 45 12.65 -8.83 19.72
N LEU A 46 12.21 -7.62 19.36
CA LEU A 46 10.78 -7.32 19.22
C LEU A 46 10.13 -8.11 18.08
N PHE A 47 10.85 -8.28 16.96
CA PHE A 47 10.41 -9.16 15.88
C PHE A 47 10.27 -10.60 16.37
N TYR A 48 11.28 -11.13 17.05
CA TYR A 48 11.23 -12.49 17.59
C TYR A 48 10.05 -12.68 18.55
N VAL A 49 9.82 -11.75 19.47
CA VAL A 49 8.70 -11.85 20.41
C VAL A 49 7.36 -11.83 19.67
N ALA A 50 7.24 -11.04 18.60
CA ALA A 50 6.02 -10.93 17.81
C ALA A 50 5.79 -12.12 16.87
N SER A 51 6.84 -12.70 16.30
CA SER A 51 6.78 -13.72 15.25
C SER A 51 7.05 -15.14 15.74
N GLY A 52 7.76 -15.29 16.86
CA GLY A 52 8.34 -16.55 17.33
C GLY A 52 9.57 -17.02 16.53
N ASP A 53 10.08 -16.20 15.61
CA ASP A 53 11.13 -16.56 14.65
C ASP A 53 12.36 -15.65 14.76
N HIS A 54 13.51 -16.27 14.98
CA HIS A 54 14.82 -15.59 15.06
C HIS A 54 15.54 -15.52 13.70
N HIS A 55 15.19 -16.37 12.74
CA HIS A 55 16.02 -16.63 11.56
C HIS A 55 15.65 -15.78 10.35
N SER A 56 14.47 -15.16 10.36
CA SER A 56 14.01 -14.32 9.25
C SER A 56 14.27 -12.83 9.45
N TRP A 57 14.85 -12.39 10.57
CA TRP A 57 15.12 -10.97 10.81
C TRP A 57 15.94 -10.32 9.69
N GLU A 58 17.04 -10.97 9.27
CA GLU A 58 17.92 -10.49 8.20
C GLU A 58 17.25 -10.57 6.82
N GLN A 59 16.18 -11.36 6.69
CA GLN A 59 15.45 -11.59 5.44
C GLN A 59 14.23 -10.66 5.30
N LEU A 60 13.89 -9.90 6.35
CA LEU A 60 12.81 -8.92 6.29
C LEU A 60 13.16 -7.81 5.29
N ASP A 61 12.14 -7.37 4.56
CA ASP A 61 12.26 -6.17 3.73
C ASP A 61 12.49 -4.91 4.57
N ALA A 62 13.03 -3.87 3.92
CA ALA A 62 13.45 -2.65 4.58
C ALA A 62 12.32 -1.97 5.36
N ASP A 63 11.09 -1.98 4.84
CA ASP A 63 9.94 -1.33 5.47
C ASP A 63 9.53 -2.06 6.76
N ARG A 64 9.51 -3.40 6.70
CA ARG A 64 9.25 -4.23 7.89
C ARG A 64 10.35 -4.08 8.94
N ARG A 65 11.63 -4.07 8.56
CA ARG A 65 12.73 -3.84 9.52
C ARG A 65 12.63 -2.46 10.15
N GLU A 66 12.32 -1.45 9.35
CA GLU A 66 12.14 -0.09 9.81
C GLU A 66 10.98 0.05 10.80
N GLN A 67 9.87 -0.68 10.59
CA GLN A 67 8.77 -0.75 11.54
C GLN A 67 9.25 -1.23 12.93
N TYR A 68 10.03 -2.32 13.00
CA TYR A 68 10.55 -2.83 14.27
C TYR A 68 11.62 -1.92 14.88
N ARG A 69 12.47 -1.27 14.09
CA ARG A 69 13.41 -0.24 14.57
C ARG A 69 12.69 0.94 15.22
N ARG A 70 11.55 1.35 14.67
CA ARG A 70 10.71 2.39 15.27
C ARG A 70 10.12 1.96 16.61
N MET A 71 9.64 0.72 16.71
CA MET A 71 9.17 0.16 17.98
C MET A 71 10.30 0.06 19.01
N ALA A 72 11.51 -0.32 18.58
CA ALA A 72 12.68 -0.34 19.44
C ALA A 72 13.02 1.06 19.96
N ARG A 73 13.07 2.07 19.09
CA ARG A 73 13.27 3.48 19.48
C ARG A 73 12.18 3.97 20.44
N ALA A 74 10.92 3.63 20.18
CA ALA A 74 9.80 3.92 21.06
C ALA A 74 9.99 3.32 22.46
N SER A 75 10.48 2.06 22.52
CA SER A 75 10.72 1.36 23.79
C SER A 75 11.83 2.00 24.64
N TYR A 76 12.70 2.79 24.00
CA TYR A 76 13.73 3.60 24.67
C TYR A 76 13.28 5.05 24.96
N GLY A 77 12.02 5.41 24.68
CA GLY A 77 11.53 6.79 24.82
C GLY A 77 12.19 7.78 23.84
N LEU A 78 12.80 7.29 22.76
CA LEU A 78 13.39 8.13 21.72
C LEU A 78 12.30 8.71 20.80
N PRO A 79 12.52 9.90 20.21
CA PRO A 79 11.65 10.40 19.15
C PRO A 79 11.55 9.38 18.02
N VAL A 80 10.33 8.95 17.73
CA VAL A 80 10.02 8.10 16.58
C VAL A 80 9.47 9.01 15.50
N ASP A 81 10.12 9.02 14.33
CA ASP A 81 9.50 9.60 13.14
C ASP A 81 8.37 8.65 12.71
N VAL A 82 7.13 8.98 13.12
CA VAL A 82 5.92 8.18 12.82
C VAL A 82 5.47 8.36 11.36
N ARG A 83 6.39 8.67 10.44
CA ARG A 83 6.12 8.59 9.00
C ARG A 83 5.90 7.14 8.61
N ILE A 84 4.70 6.62 8.86
CA ILE A 84 4.19 5.40 8.23
C ILE A 84 4.47 5.58 6.74
N ALA A 85 5.25 4.66 6.15
CA ALA A 85 5.48 4.69 4.72
C ALA A 85 4.09 4.74 4.06
N PRO A 86 3.84 5.68 3.14
CA PRO A 86 2.51 5.83 2.57
C PRO A 86 2.09 4.50 1.94
N ASN A 87 0.80 4.16 2.04
CA ASN A 87 0.25 3.05 1.26
C ASN A 87 0.42 3.42 -0.23
N VAL A 88 1.31 2.73 -0.92
CA VAL A 88 1.63 2.95 -2.33
C VAL A 88 1.25 1.73 -3.17
N ILE A 89 0.79 1.99 -4.38
CA ILE A 89 0.71 1.00 -5.44
C ILE A 89 2.02 1.11 -6.23
N ASP A 90 3.01 0.32 -5.85
CA ASP A 90 4.33 0.26 -6.49
C ASP A 90 4.53 -1.10 -7.17
N ALA A 91 5.71 -1.31 -7.76
CA ALA A 91 6.03 -2.55 -8.47
C ALA A 91 5.93 -3.79 -7.56
N LYS A 92 6.32 -3.66 -6.28
CA LYS A 92 6.24 -4.73 -5.28
C LYS A 92 4.79 -5.09 -4.95
N HIS A 93 3.91 -4.09 -4.85
CA HIS A 93 2.48 -4.32 -4.67
C HIS A 93 1.88 -5.10 -5.84
N ILE A 94 2.16 -4.68 -7.08
CA ILE A 94 1.64 -5.32 -8.30
C ILE A 94 2.21 -6.74 -8.46
N GLU A 95 3.49 -6.96 -8.13
CA GLU A 95 4.09 -8.30 -8.11
C GLU A 95 3.37 -9.23 -7.14
N ARG A 96 3.21 -8.80 -5.88
CA ARG A 96 2.48 -9.56 -4.85
C ARG A 96 1.05 -9.90 -5.28
N GLN A 97 0.37 -8.95 -5.94
CA GLN A 97 -0.96 -9.16 -6.50
C GLN A 97 -0.96 -10.22 -7.61
N ALA A 98 -0.02 -10.12 -8.56
CA ALA A 98 0.12 -11.06 -9.67
C ALA A 98 0.41 -12.48 -9.17
N GLU A 99 1.29 -12.64 -8.18
CA GLU A 99 1.59 -13.93 -7.54
C GLU A 99 0.36 -14.55 -6.87
N PHE A 100 -0.40 -13.74 -6.11
CA PHE A 100 -1.64 -14.17 -5.51
C PHE A 100 -2.65 -14.62 -6.58
N SER A 101 -2.81 -13.83 -7.64
CA SER A 101 -3.73 -14.12 -8.73
C SER A 101 -3.35 -15.39 -9.49
N ALA A 102 -2.08 -15.57 -9.83
CA ALA A 102 -1.58 -16.76 -10.52
C ALA A 102 -1.80 -18.02 -9.68
N ARG A 103 -1.57 -17.95 -8.36
CA ARG A 103 -1.79 -19.07 -7.43
C ARG A 103 -3.27 -19.40 -7.24
N THR A 104 -4.15 -18.40 -7.24
CA THR A 104 -5.57 -18.56 -6.88
C THR A 104 -6.43 -18.87 -8.11
N PHE A 105 -6.22 -18.15 -9.21
CA PHE A 105 -7.05 -18.21 -10.42
C PHE A 105 -6.34 -18.89 -11.58
N GLY A 106 -5.10 -19.32 -11.37
CA GLY A 106 -4.28 -20.03 -12.34
C GLY A 106 -3.51 -19.11 -13.31
N PRO A 107 -2.55 -19.70 -14.04
CA PRO A 107 -1.69 -18.96 -14.96
C PRO A 107 -2.40 -18.59 -16.27
N GLY A 108 -1.70 -17.82 -17.10
CA GLY A 108 -2.10 -17.48 -18.46
C GLY A 108 -2.94 -16.21 -18.56
N THR A 109 -3.38 -15.89 -19.79
CA THR A 109 -4.01 -14.61 -20.11
C THR A 109 -5.37 -14.41 -19.47
N ARG A 110 -6.18 -15.49 -19.35
CA ARG A 110 -7.52 -15.52 -18.71
C ARG A 110 -8.46 -14.36 -19.12
N THR A 111 -8.23 -13.72 -20.26
CA THR A 111 -8.83 -12.43 -20.63
C THR A 111 -10.35 -12.46 -20.56
N ALA A 112 -10.98 -13.51 -21.10
CA ALA A 112 -12.44 -13.65 -21.04
C ALA A 112 -12.97 -13.72 -19.59
N GLY A 113 -12.27 -14.39 -18.68
CA GLY A 113 -12.66 -14.48 -17.28
C GLY A 113 -12.46 -13.16 -16.53
N VAL A 114 -11.37 -12.44 -16.79
CA VAL A 114 -11.15 -11.10 -16.21
C VAL A 114 -12.23 -10.12 -16.69
N LEU A 115 -12.55 -10.12 -18.00
CA LEU A 115 -13.59 -9.26 -18.56
C LEU A 115 -14.99 -9.61 -18.03
N ASP A 116 -15.30 -10.90 -17.87
CA ASP A 116 -16.55 -11.34 -17.23
C ASP A 116 -16.66 -10.82 -15.79
N HIS A 117 -15.56 -10.83 -15.03
CA HIS A 117 -15.54 -10.32 -13.67
C HIS A 117 -15.72 -8.80 -13.62
N ILE A 118 -14.97 -8.05 -14.44
CA ILE A 118 -15.11 -6.58 -14.56
C ILE A 118 -16.56 -6.21 -14.90
N ALA A 119 -17.23 -6.97 -15.78
CA ALA A 119 -18.62 -6.71 -16.12
C ALA A 119 -19.58 -6.87 -14.93
N LYS A 120 -19.31 -7.79 -13.99
CA LYS A 120 -20.07 -7.96 -12.75
C LYS A 120 -19.82 -6.80 -11.80
N GLU A 121 -18.57 -6.43 -11.56
CA GLU A 121 -18.22 -5.30 -10.68
C GLU A 121 -18.82 -3.98 -11.18
N LEU A 122 -18.87 -3.77 -12.51
CA LEU A 122 -19.57 -2.61 -13.08
C LEU A 122 -21.07 -2.59 -12.75
N GLU A 123 -21.71 -3.75 -12.60
CA GLU A 123 -23.11 -3.83 -12.16
C GLU A 123 -23.26 -3.58 -10.66
N GLU A 124 -22.27 -3.95 -9.84
CA GLU A 124 -22.24 -3.63 -8.41
C GLU A 124 -22.05 -2.12 -8.19
N ILE A 125 -21.14 -1.48 -8.94
CA ILE A 125 -20.99 -0.01 -8.99
C ILE A 125 -22.31 0.67 -9.40
N ARG A 126 -23.06 0.14 -10.37
CA ARG A 126 -24.37 0.73 -10.74
C ARG A 126 -25.36 0.72 -9.57
N LYS A 127 -25.30 -0.28 -8.70
CA LYS A 127 -26.17 -0.40 -7.53
C LYS A 127 -25.69 0.45 -6.36
N ALA A 128 -24.38 0.58 -6.17
CA ALA A 128 -23.74 1.27 -5.06
C ALA A 128 -22.59 2.19 -5.52
N PRO A 129 -22.87 3.26 -6.31
CA PRO A 129 -21.83 4.04 -6.98
C PRO A 129 -20.91 4.83 -6.04
N THR A 130 -21.35 5.03 -4.80
CA THR A 130 -20.58 5.72 -3.74
C THR A 130 -19.76 4.75 -2.89
N ASP A 131 -19.88 3.44 -3.11
CA ASP A 131 -19.06 2.46 -2.42
C ASP A 131 -17.68 2.38 -3.08
N LEU A 132 -16.65 2.79 -2.36
CA LEU A 132 -15.28 2.83 -2.86
C LEU A 132 -14.72 1.42 -3.09
N SER A 133 -15.19 0.39 -2.38
CA SER A 133 -14.65 -0.97 -2.57
C SER A 133 -14.95 -1.49 -3.97
N GLU A 134 -16.15 -1.20 -4.50
CA GLU A 134 -16.57 -1.65 -5.84
C GLU A 134 -15.68 -1.05 -6.95
N TRP A 135 -15.28 0.22 -6.80
CA TRP A 135 -14.30 0.85 -7.68
C TRP A 135 -12.91 0.23 -7.54
N ALA A 136 -12.51 -0.12 -6.31
CA ALA A 136 -11.23 -0.77 -6.05
C ALA A 136 -11.17 -2.17 -6.69
N ASP A 137 -12.27 -2.92 -6.71
CA ASP A 137 -12.35 -4.23 -7.36
C ASP A 137 -12.10 -4.13 -8.87
N VAL A 138 -12.68 -3.13 -9.56
CA VAL A 138 -12.38 -2.86 -10.97
C VAL A 138 -10.89 -2.53 -11.19
N ILE A 139 -10.27 -1.74 -10.32
CA ILE A 139 -8.84 -1.40 -10.42
C ILE A 139 -7.98 -2.66 -10.25
N ILE A 140 -8.27 -3.49 -9.25
CA ILE A 140 -7.58 -4.74 -9.00
C ILE A 140 -7.70 -5.68 -10.20
N LEU A 141 -8.89 -5.81 -10.80
CA LEU A 141 -9.12 -6.65 -11.97
C LEU A 141 -8.46 -6.09 -13.24
N ALA A 142 -8.37 -4.77 -13.39
CA ALA A 142 -7.64 -4.14 -14.49
C ALA A 142 -6.14 -4.41 -14.40
N LEU A 143 -5.55 -4.31 -13.19
CA LEU A 143 -4.18 -4.72 -12.92
C LEU A 143 -3.97 -6.22 -13.18
N ASP A 144 -4.96 -7.05 -12.82
CA ASP A 144 -4.95 -8.49 -13.13
C ASP A 144 -4.85 -8.73 -14.64
N GLY A 145 -5.69 -8.07 -15.43
CA GLY A 145 -5.64 -8.13 -16.89
C GLY A 145 -4.30 -7.64 -17.45
N ALA A 146 -3.73 -6.58 -16.88
CA ALA A 146 -2.49 -5.97 -17.36
C ALA A 146 -1.28 -6.90 -17.19
N TRP A 147 -1.05 -7.48 -16.00
CA TRP A 147 0.10 -8.39 -15.81
C TRP A 147 -0.05 -9.68 -16.63
N ARG A 148 -1.29 -10.15 -16.84
CA ARG A 148 -1.60 -11.33 -17.66
C ARG A 148 -1.25 -11.17 -19.16
N THR A 149 -0.96 -9.94 -19.62
CA THR A 149 -0.37 -9.71 -20.95
C THR A 149 1.11 -10.12 -21.04
N GLY A 150 1.75 -10.43 -19.90
CA GLY A 150 3.18 -10.67 -19.79
C GLY A 150 3.99 -9.42 -19.41
N ALA A 151 3.32 -8.29 -19.14
CA ALA A 151 3.99 -7.06 -18.69
C ALA A 151 4.61 -7.23 -17.30
N ALA A 152 5.83 -6.74 -17.13
CA ALA A 152 6.46 -6.64 -15.82
C ALA A 152 5.75 -5.59 -14.94
N PRO A 153 5.74 -5.73 -13.61
CA PRO A 153 5.06 -4.80 -12.70
C PRO A 153 5.39 -3.32 -12.95
N GLN A 154 6.67 -2.97 -13.11
CA GLN A 154 7.07 -1.58 -13.41
C GLN A 154 6.54 -1.10 -14.76
N ALA A 155 6.51 -1.95 -15.78
CA ALA A 155 6.00 -1.59 -17.11
C ALA A 155 4.49 -1.27 -17.08
N ILE A 156 3.73 -1.87 -16.16
CA ILE A 156 2.31 -1.54 -15.96
C ILE A 156 2.16 -0.14 -15.39
N ILE A 157 2.99 0.22 -14.39
CA ILE A 157 3.01 1.57 -13.80
C ILE A 157 3.38 2.60 -14.86
N ASP A 158 4.45 2.35 -15.62
CA ASP A 158 4.92 3.23 -16.68
C ASP A 158 3.82 3.43 -17.75
N ALA A 159 3.09 2.37 -18.10
CA ALA A 159 1.98 2.45 -19.05
C ALA A 159 0.80 3.28 -18.52
N ILE A 160 0.47 3.16 -17.23
CA ILE A 160 -0.57 3.98 -16.58
C ILE A 160 -0.17 5.46 -16.60
N VAL A 161 1.07 5.76 -16.18
CA VAL A 161 1.61 7.14 -16.16
C VAL A 161 1.62 7.74 -17.55
N ALA A 162 2.21 7.05 -18.54
CA ALA A 162 2.25 7.53 -19.92
C ALA A 162 0.84 7.73 -20.52
N LYS A 163 -0.12 6.88 -20.14
CA LYS A 163 -1.51 7.02 -20.58
C LYS A 163 -2.19 8.23 -19.94
N GLN A 164 -1.92 8.49 -18.67
CA GLN A 164 -2.41 9.66 -17.95
C GLN A 164 -1.84 10.95 -18.56
N GLU A 165 -0.53 11.03 -18.76
CA GLU A 165 0.13 12.18 -19.42
C GLU A 165 -0.47 12.44 -20.82
N LYS A 166 -0.69 11.38 -21.60
CA LYS A 166 -1.35 11.49 -22.90
C LYS A 166 -2.78 12.00 -22.79
N ASN A 167 -3.52 11.64 -21.75
CA ASN A 167 -4.88 12.12 -21.52
C ASN A 167 -4.89 13.60 -21.10
N GLU A 168 -3.95 14.01 -20.25
CA GLU A 168 -3.79 15.40 -19.81
C GLU A 168 -3.37 16.35 -20.94
N ALA A 169 -2.60 15.85 -21.91
CA ALA A 169 -2.16 16.62 -23.07
C ALA A 169 -3.23 16.77 -24.18
N ARG A 170 -4.40 16.13 -24.05
CA ARG A 170 -5.47 16.23 -25.06
C ARG A 170 -6.28 17.51 -24.92
N ASP A 171 -6.82 17.96 -26.04
CA ASP A 171 -7.86 18.99 -26.04
C ASP A 171 -9.22 18.37 -25.67
N TRP A 172 -9.82 18.87 -24.60
CA TRP A 172 -11.10 18.40 -24.05
C TRP A 172 -12.15 19.51 -24.13
N PRO A 173 -13.41 19.20 -24.49
CA PRO A 173 -14.49 20.18 -24.41
C PRO A 173 -14.79 20.55 -22.95
N ASP A 174 -15.38 21.74 -22.72
CA ASP A 174 -15.86 22.12 -21.38
C ASP A 174 -16.93 21.13 -20.92
N TRP A 175 -16.66 20.44 -19.81
CA TRP A 175 -17.52 19.41 -19.25
C TRP A 175 -18.90 19.94 -18.85
N ARG A 176 -19.02 21.25 -18.57
CA ARG A 176 -20.32 21.88 -18.23
C ARG A 176 -21.31 21.88 -19.39
N GLY A 177 -20.81 21.75 -20.62
CA GLY A 177 -21.64 21.66 -21.83
C GLY A 177 -21.96 20.22 -22.24
N GLN A 178 -21.51 19.22 -21.50
CA GLN A 178 -21.69 17.80 -21.83
C GLN A 178 -22.80 17.18 -20.97
N ASP A 179 -23.43 16.12 -21.49
CA ASP A 179 -24.37 15.30 -20.72
C ASP A 179 -23.61 14.56 -19.60
N PRO A 180 -23.95 14.77 -18.31
CA PRO A 180 -23.26 14.12 -17.20
C PRO A 180 -23.37 12.59 -17.21
N ASP A 181 -24.34 12.02 -17.93
CA ASP A 181 -24.56 10.58 -18.04
C ASP A 181 -23.94 9.97 -19.30
N LYS A 182 -23.11 10.73 -20.03
CA LYS A 182 -22.39 10.28 -21.24
C LYS A 182 -20.89 10.44 -21.08
N ALA A 183 -20.15 9.61 -21.82
CA ALA A 183 -18.71 9.77 -21.93
C ALA A 183 -18.37 11.08 -22.64
N ILE A 184 -17.48 11.86 -22.04
CA ILE A 184 -16.83 12.99 -22.71
C ILE A 184 -15.65 12.43 -23.52
N GLU A 185 -15.55 12.81 -24.78
CA GLU A 185 -14.41 12.48 -25.64
C GLU A 185 -13.55 13.72 -25.92
N HIS A 186 -12.27 13.49 -26.21
CA HIS A 186 -11.36 14.56 -26.63
C HIS A 186 -11.69 15.02 -28.05
N ASN A 187 -11.42 16.28 -28.35
CA ASN A 187 -11.62 16.86 -29.67
C ASN A 187 -10.63 16.22 -30.65
N ARG A 188 -11.14 15.53 -31.68
CA ARG A 188 -10.31 14.83 -32.68
C ARG A 188 -9.80 15.77 -33.79
N GLY A 189 -10.09 17.07 -33.71
CA GLY A 189 -9.89 18.06 -34.79
C GLY A 189 -8.46 18.58 -34.99
N GLY A 190 -7.46 18.02 -34.30
CA GLY A 190 -6.05 18.47 -34.37
C GLY A 190 -5.07 17.46 -34.98
N ASP A 191 -5.50 16.25 -35.33
CA ASP A 191 -4.65 15.17 -35.85
C ASP A 191 -4.78 15.03 -37.39
N ALA A 192 -4.53 16.12 -38.12
CA ALA A 192 -4.45 16.13 -39.60
C ALA A 192 -3.08 16.65 -40.07
#